data_AF-A0A8X7QF20-F1
#
_entry.id   AF-A0A8X7QF20-F1
#
_cell.length_a   1.000
_cell.length_b   1.000
_cell.length_c   1.000
_cell.angle_alpha   90.00
_cell.angle_beta   90.00
_cell.angle_gamma   90.00
#
_symmetry.space_group_name_H-M   'P 1'
#
loop_
_entity.id
_entity.type
_entity.pdbx_description
1 polymer ?
#
loop_
_entity_poly.entity_id
_entity_poly.type
_entity_poly.pdbx_seq_one_letter_code
_entity_poly.pdbx_strand_id
1 'polypeptide(L)'
;MEESRESPADHGFYMPAEWEPHAQTWIGWPERQDNWRHNALPAQRVFVDVAKAISVFEPVVCASSAQWENAGKQLPEEIRVVEMSINDSWFRDSGPTVVDTRSYTSRMLFGKMKRRLQVLAGPYTGMKALSTYKDPRQSTQQTHQEKQKQWHYSWQYSK
;
A
#
# COMPACT_ATOMS: atom_id res chain seq x y z
N MET A 1 -29.80 28.52 -7.94
CA MET A 1 -29.41 28.01 -6.61
C MET A 1 -27.91 28.13 -6.55
N GLU A 2 -27.39 29.00 -5.70
CA GLU A 2 -25.96 29.24 -5.56
C GLU A 2 -25.47 28.30 -4.46
N GLU A 3 -24.91 27.15 -4.84
CA GLU A 3 -24.20 26.28 -3.89
C GLU A 3 -23.01 27.07 -3.35
N SER A 4 -22.96 27.23 -2.02
CA SER A 4 -21.81 27.80 -1.34
C SER A 4 -20.59 26.90 -1.63
N ARG A 5 -19.61 27.45 -2.34
CA ARG A 5 -18.35 26.78 -2.65
C ARG A 5 -17.49 26.67 -1.39
N GLU A 6 -17.77 25.68 -0.56
CA GLU A 6 -16.89 25.29 0.54
C GLU A 6 -15.61 24.64 -0.02
N SER A 7 -14.47 24.98 0.58
CA SER A 7 -13.16 24.45 0.22
C SER A 7 -12.75 23.33 1.19
N PRO A 8 -11.83 22.42 0.80
CA PRO A 8 -11.31 21.40 1.72
C PRO A 8 -10.75 21.98 3.03
N ALA A 9 -10.19 23.20 2.96
CA ALA A 9 -9.67 23.89 4.14
C ALA A 9 -10.76 24.25 5.16
N ASP A 10 -11.97 24.59 4.70
CA ASP A 10 -13.11 24.93 5.57
C ASP A 10 -13.57 23.73 6.41
N HIS A 11 -13.25 22.52 5.95
CA HIS A 11 -13.55 21.26 6.63
C HIS A 11 -12.36 20.69 7.41
N GLY A 12 -11.27 21.46 7.53
CA GLY A 12 -10.06 21.07 8.28
C GLY A 12 -9.14 20.09 7.56
N PHE A 13 -9.29 19.91 6.25
CA PHE A 13 -8.36 19.13 5.44
C PHE A 13 -7.15 19.97 5.02
N TYR A 14 -6.00 19.30 4.88
CA TYR A 14 -4.78 19.87 4.33
C TYR A 14 -4.08 18.83 3.44
N MET A 15 -3.30 19.29 2.46
CA MET A 15 -2.41 18.43 1.71
C MET A 15 -1.15 18.18 2.57
N PRO A 16 -0.87 16.94 3.01
CA PRO A 16 0.34 16.64 3.76
C PRO A 16 1.58 16.83 2.87
N ALA A 17 2.73 17.06 3.50
CA ALA A 17 3.98 17.17 2.76
C ALA A 17 4.43 15.80 2.20
N GLU A 18 5.16 15.79 1.08
CA GLU A 18 5.60 14.55 0.41
C GLU A 18 6.62 13.71 1.22
N TRP A 19 7.11 14.20 2.36
CA TRP A 19 7.97 13.43 3.26
C TRP A 19 7.21 12.89 4.48
N GLU A 20 5.92 13.23 4.64
CA GLU A 20 5.09 12.62 5.67
C GLU A 20 4.84 11.13 5.35
N PRO A 21 4.48 10.31 6.35
CA PRO A 21 4.23 8.89 6.12
C PRO A 21 3.16 8.65 5.04
N HIS A 22 3.52 7.88 4.03
CA HIS A 22 2.62 7.49 2.94
C HIS A 22 2.18 6.04 3.10
N ALA A 23 0.95 5.75 2.69
CA ALA A 23 0.38 4.40 2.68
C ALA A 23 0.49 3.68 1.33
N GLN A 24 0.93 4.37 0.27
CA GLN A 24 1.12 3.83 -1.08
C GLN A 24 1.72 4.88 -2.02
N THR A 25 2.41 4.43 -3.07
CA THR A 25 2.85 5.27 -4.20
C THR A 25 2.27 4.74 -5.51
N TRP A 26 1.66 5.61 -6.32
CA TRP A 26 0.97 5.23 -7.55
C TRP A 26 1.82 5.56 -8.78
N ILE A 27 1.87 4.63 -9.74
CA ILE A 27 2.62 4.75 -10.99
C ILE A 27 1.68 4.40 -12.16
N GLY A 28 1.64 5.23 -13.20
CA GLY A 28 0.94 4.91 -14.44
C GLY A 28 1.83 4.12 -15.40
N TRP A 29 1.32 3.04 -15.99
CA TRP A 29 2.07 2.22 -16.95
C TRP A 29 2.23 2.93 -18.31
N PRO A 30 3.45 3.01 -18.87
CA PRO A 30 3.66 3.67 -20.16
C PRO A 30 3.30 2.75 -21.33
N GLU A 31 2.44 3.24 -22.22
CA GLU A 31 1.98 2.47 -23.40
C GLU A 31 1.83 3.29 -24.69
N ARG A 32 1.64 4.62 -24.56
CA ARG A 32 1.34 5.51 -25.68
C ARG A 32 2.50 5.65 -26.67
N GLN A 33 2.27 5.23 -27.91
CA GLN A 33 3.31 5.16 -28.94
C GLN A 33 3.65 6.52 -29.57
N ASP A 34 2.76 7.50 -29.44
CA ASP A 34 2.98 8.88 -29.89
C ASP A 34 3.95 9.64 -28.97
N ASN A 35 4.02 9.26 -27.69
CA ASN A 35 4.96 9.81 -26.72
C ASN A 35 6.19 8.91 -26.51
N TRP A 36 5.99 7.59 -26.44
CA TRP A 36 7.03 6.63 -26.10
C TRP A 36 7.52 5.83 -27.31
N ARG A 37 8.80 6.01 -27.64
CA ARG A 37 9.47 5.28 -28.75
C ARG A 37 9.39 3.76 -28.61
N HIS A 38 9.47 3.07 -29.76
CA HIS A 38 9.55 1.61 -29.83
C HIS A 38 8.45 0.90 -29.03
N ASN A 39 7.20 1.34 -29.21
CA ASN A 39 6.02 0.81 -28.50
C ASN A 39 6.16 0.85 -26.97
N ALA A 40 6.75 1.92 -26.45
CA ALA A 40 7.02 2.11 -25.02
C ALA A 40 7.94 1.07 -24.35
N LEU A 41 8.45 0.05 -25.05
CA LEU A 41 9.25 -1.01 -24.44
C LEU A 41 10.45 -0.52 -23.63
N PRO A 42 11.24 0.48 -24.09
CA PRO A 42 12.33 1.03 -23.28
C PRO A 42 11.81 1.73 -22.02
N ALA A 43 10.68 2.42 -22.10
CA ALA A 43 10.07 3.11 -20.98
C ALA A 43 9.53 2.13 -19.94
N GLN A 44 8.84 1.07 -20.39
CA GLN A 44 8.33 0.01 -19.52
C GLN A 44 9.45 -0.61 -18.67
N ARG A 45 10.63 -0.87 -19.25
CA ARG A 45 11.79 -1.38 -18.50
C ARG A 45 12.22 -0.43 -17.37
N VAL A 46 12.33 0.86 -17.67
CA VAL A 46 12.69 1.88 -16.67
C VAL A 46 11.60 1.99 -15.60
N PHE A 47 10.33 1.95 -15.97
CA PHE A 47 9.21 2.00 -15.02
C PHE A 47 9.17 0.77 -14.12
N VAL A 48 9.54 -0.41 -14.63
CA VAL A 48 9.73 -1.62 -13.81
C VAL A 48 10.85 -1.41 -12.79
N ASP A 49 11.97 -0.82 -13.19
CA ASP A 49 13.10 -0.56 -12.27
C ASP A 49 12.72 0.48 -11.20
N VAL A 50 11.97 1.52 -11.56
CA VAL A 50 11.44 2.52 -10.62
C VAL A 50 10.45 1.87 -9.66
N ALA A 51 9.52 1.06 -10.15
CA ALA A 51 8.54 0.37 -9.32
C ALA A 51 9.23 -0.58 -8.33
N LYS A 52 10.28 -1.29 -8.76
CA LYS A 52 11.13 -2.12 -7.89
C LYS A 52 11.88 -1.31 -6.84
N ALA A 53 12.41 -0.14 -7.20
CA ALA A 53 13.09 0.71 -6.22
C ALA A 53 12.13 1.22 -5.13
N ILE A 54 10.85 1.44 -5.49
CA ILE A 54 9.80 1.88 -4.57
C ILE A 54 9.18 0.68 -3.83
N SER A 55 9.36 -0.56 -4.28
CA SER A 55 8.73 -1.77 -3.70
C SER A 55 9.13 -2.09 -2.26
N VAL A 56 10.22 -1.50 -1.76
CA VAL A 56 10.55 -1.55 -0.33
C VAL A 56 9.55 -0.81 0.56
N PHE A 57 8.73 0.05 -0.05
CA PHE A 57 7.55 0.66 0.52
C PHE A 57 6.32 -0.07 -0.03
N GLU A 58 5.43 0.61 -0.75
CA GLU A 58 4.13 0.07 -1.17
C GLU A 58 3.71 0.64 -2.55
N PRO A 59 4.32 0.19 -3.67
CA PRO A 59 4.01 0.68 -5.01
C PRO A 59 2.73 0.03 -5.56
N VAL A 60 1.96 0.84 -6.29
CA VAL A 60 0.78 0.42 -7.03
C VAL A 60 0.96 0.89 -8.46
N VAL A 61 0.88 -0.05 -9.40
CA VAL A 61 0.97 0.24 -10.83
C VAL A 61 -0.41 0.17 -11.44
N CYS A 62 -0.83 1.23 -12.10
CA CYS A 62 -2.05 1.27 -12.90
C CYS A 62 -1.74 0.99 -14.36
N ALA A 63 -2.40 0.00 -14.94
CA ALA A 63 -2.23 -0.36 -16.35
C ALA A 63 -3.59 -0.42 -17.04
N SER A 64 -3.62 -0.06 -18.33
CA SER A 64 -4.79 -0.25 -19.17
C SER A 64 -5.16 -1.73 -19.28
N SER A 65 -6.40 -2.01 -19.68
CA SER A 65 -6.85 -3.39 -19.95
C SER A 65 -5.90 -4.14 -20.92
N ALA A 66 -5.41 -3.44 -21.95
CA ALA A 66 -4.52 -4.01 -22.96
C ALA A 66 -3.11 -4.31 -22.45
N GLN A 67 -2.66 -3.61 -21.40
CA GLN A 67 -1.31 -3.76 -20.84
C GLN A 67 -1.29 -4.43 -19.47
N TRP A 68 -2.44 -4.67 -18.84
CA TRP A 68 -2.52 -5.22 -17.48
C TRP A 68 -1.77 -6.55 -17.35
N GLU A 69 -2.00 -7.50 -18.25
CA GLU A 69 -1.29 -8.78 -18.25
C GLU A 69 0.22 -8.62 -18.50
N ASN A 70 0.60 -7.69 -19.38
CA ASN A 70 2.01 -7.45 -19.71
C ASN A 70 2.74 -6.84 -18.51
N ALA A 71 2.13 -5.84 -17.87
CA ALA A 71 2.65 -5.21 -16.65
C ALA A 71 2.81 -6.25 -15.53
N GLY A 72 1.79 -7.09 -15.31
CA GLY A 72 1.83 -8.17 -14.31
C GLY A 72 2.92 -9.22 -14.57
N LYS A 73 3.28 -9.47 -15.83
CA LYS A 73 4.40 -10.38 -16.19
C LYS A 73 5.78 -9.76 -15.98
N GLN A 74 5.90 -8.43 -16.09
CA GLN A 74 7.18 -7.72 -16.00
C GLN A 74 7.51 -7.29 -14.56
N LEU A 75 6.49 -7.02 -13.75
CA LEU A 75 6.62 -6.58 -12.37
C LEU A 75 6.76 -7.77 -11.41
N PRO A 76 7.52 -7.63 -10.30
CA PRO A 76 7.52 -8.60 -9.22
C PRO A 76 6.14 -8.80 -8.59
N GLU A 77 5.90 -9.97 -8.00
CA GLU A 77 4.60 -10.35 -7.41
C GLU A 77 4.20 -9.46 -6.21
N GLU A 78 5.17 -8.88 -5.50
CA GLU A 78 4.91 -7.95 -4.40
C GLU A 78 4.32 -6.60 -4.86
N ILE A 79 4.42 -6.26 -6.15
CA ILE A 79 3.88 -5.01 -6.70
C ILE A 79 2.46 -5.24 -7.19
N ARG A 80 1.50 -4.51 -6.59
CA ARG A 80 0.09 -4.61 -7.00
C ARG A 80 -0.13 -3.91 -8.35
N VAL A 81 -0.64 -4.66 -9.33
CA VAL A 81 -1.08 -4.11 -10.63
C VAL A 81 -2.61 -3.98 -10.66
N VAL A 82 -3.09 -2.76 -10.84
CA VAL A 82 -4.52 -2.43 -10.92
C VAL A 82 -4.88 -2.12 -12.36
N GLU A 83 -5.90 -2.79 -12.90
CA GLU A 83 -6.47 -2.44 -14.19
C GLU A 83 -7.23 -1.12 -14.06
N MET A 84 -6.82 -0.10 -14.82
CA MET A 84 -7.45 1.21 -14.83
C MET A 84 -7.21 1.89 -16.17
N SER A 85 -8.27 2.45 -16.75
CA SER A 85 -8.15 3.24 -17.98
C SER A 85 -7.37 4.52 -17.69
N ILE A 86 -6.20 4.66 -18.29
CA ILE A 86 -5.36 5.86 -18.20
C ILE A 86 -4.99 6.30 -19.61
N ASN A 87 -4.96 7.61 -19.85
CA ASN A 87 -4.50 8.13 -21.13
C ASN A 87 -2.98 8.22 -21.17
N ASP A 88 -2.31 8.66 -20.09
CA ASP A 88 -0.85 8.70 -20.04
C ASP A 88 -0.33 8.31 -18.65
N SER A 89 0.94 7.96 -18.60
CA SER A 89 1.68 7.48 -17.43
C SER A 89 2.03 8.56 -16.38
N TRP A 90 1.72 9.83 -16.64
CA TRP A 90 1.99 10.97 -15.75
C TRP A 90 0.98 11.05 -14.60
N PHE A 91 1.05 10.09 -13.68
CA PHE A 91 0.11 9.97 -12.57
C PHE A 91 0.28 11.08 -11.52
N ARG A 92 1.44 11.74 -11.48
CA ARG A 92 1.67 12.93 -10.64
C ARG A 92 0.73 14.08 -11.00
N ASP A 93 0.44 14.26 -12.29
CA ASP A 93 -0.32 15.41 -12.78
C ASP A 93 -1.81 15.10 -12.95
N SER A 94 -2.12 13.85 -13.30
CA SER A 94 -3.50 13.41 -13.57
C SER A 94 -4.15 12.65 -12.41
N GLY A 95 -3.36 12.22 -11.42
CA GLY A 95 -3.84 11.52 -10.24
C GLY A 95 -4.46 12.44 -9.20
N PRO A 96 -5.17 11.87 -8.21
CA PRO A 96 -5.75 12.66 -7.13
C PRO A 96 -4.65 13.29 -6.25
N THR A 97 -4.84 14.55 -5.87
CA THR A 97 -4.11 15.14 -4.76
C THR A 97 -4.83 14.77 -3.47
N VAL A 98 -4.23 13.88 -2.68
CA VAL A 98 -4.82 13.39 -1.42
C VAL A 98 -4.68 14.46 -0.34
N VAL A 99 -5.75 14.69 0.40
CA VAL A 99 -5.78 15.55 1.58
C VAL A 99 -6.08 14.72 2.82
N ASP A 100 -5.54 15.13 3.95
CA ASP A 100 -5.73 14.49 5.26
C ASP A 100 -6.26 15.50 6.29
N THR A 101 -6.78 15.00 7.39
CA THR A 101 -7.18 15.80 8.56
C THR A 101 -6.10 15.70 9.61
N ARG A 102 -5.84 16.79 10.35
CA ARG A 102 -5.00 16.72 11.54
C ARG A 102 -5.78 16.06 12.67
N SER A 103 -5.94 14.76 12.63
CA SER A 103 -6.30 13.99 13.81
C SER A 103 -5.11 14.05 14.76
N TYR A 104 -5.10 15.03 15.67
CA TYR A 104 -4.10 15.15 16.74
C TYR A 104 -4.27 14.00 17.73
N THR A 105 -4.04 12.77 17.29
CA THR A 105 -3.69 11.69 18.21
C THR A 105 -2.25 11.95 18.55
N SER A 106 -2.05 12.83 19.53
CA SER A 106 -0.77 13.15 20.15
C SER A 106 -0.08 11.84 20.54
N ARG A 107 0.73 11.29 19.64
CA ARG A 107 1.70 10.23 19.92
C ARG A 107 3.10 10.83 20.00
N MET A 108 3.22 11.90 20.79
CA MET A 108 4.40 12.01 21.64
C MET A 108 4.23 11.00 22.78
N LEU A 109 4.67 9.76 22.57
CA LEU A 109 5.08 8.88 23.65
C LEU A 109 6.47 8.35 23.33
N PHE A 110 7.46 9.26 23.45
CA PHE A 110 8.79 8.83 23.89
C PHE A 110 8.63 8.31 25.33
N GLY A 111 8.76 7.00 25.52
CA GLY A 111 8.80 6.41 26.85
C GLY A 111 8.21 5.02 26.90
N LYS A 112 9.08 4.01 26.97
CA LYS A 112 8.72 2.65 27.40
C LYS A 112 7.84 2.71 28.66
N MET A 113 6.62 2.19 28.58
CA MET A 113 5.98 1.55 29.74
C MET A 113 4.94 0.53 29.28
N LYS A 114 5.24 -0.75 29.56
CA LYS A 114 4.22 -1.79 29.72
C LYS A 114 3.16 -1.27 30.71
N ARG A 115 1.88 -1.33 30.35
CA ARG A 115 0.77 -1.67 31.27
C ARG A 115 -0.56 -1.83 30.53
N ARG A 116 -1.00 -3.10 30.50
CA ARG A 116 -2.36 -3.59 30.80
C ARG A 116 -3.54 -2.79 30.21
N LEU A 117 -4.06 -3.28 29.08
CA LEU A 117 -5.35 -2.90 28.52
C LEU A 117 -6.48 -3.32 29.50
N GLN A 118 -7.22 -2.36 30.05
CA GLN A 118 -8.55 -2.61 30.61
C GLN A 118 -9.56 -2.21 29.55
N VAL A 119 -10.28 -3.20 29.02
CA VAL A 119 -11.36 -3.02 28.05
C VAL A 119 -12.62 -2.70 28.86
N LEU A 120 -13.17 -1.50 28.70
CA LEU A 120 -14.56 -1.22 29.07
C LEU A 120 -15.45 -1.77 27.94
N ALA A 121 -16.19 -2.82 28.28
CA ALA A 121 -17.17 -3.45 27.41
C ALA A 121 -18.43 -2.57 27.31
N GLY A 122 -18.74 -2.11 26.09
CA GLY A 122 -20.06 -1.65 25.69
C GLY A 122 -20.72 -2.72 24.79
N PRO A 123 -22.03 -2.96 24.90
CA PRO A 123 -22.65 -4.15 24.33
C PRO A 123 -23.13 -3.90 22.90
N TYR A 124 -22.29 -4.14 21.89
CA TYR A 124 -22.78 -4.51 20.56
C TYR A 124 -21.85 -5.53 19.91
N THR A 125 -22.48 -6.64 19.55
CA THR A 125 -21.95 -7.90 19.05
C THR A 125 -21.45 -7.77 17.62
N GLY A 126 -20.29 -8.35 17.30
CA GLY A 126 -19.97 -8.76 15.93
C GLY A 126 -18.51 -8.62 15.52
N MET A 127 -17.81 -9.77 15.42
CA MET A 127 -16.58 -9.99 14.65
C MET A 127 -15.25 -9.50 15.27
N LYS A 128 -14.48 -10.46 15.83
CA LYS A 128 -13.04 -10.32 16.06
C LYS A 128 -12.28 -11.03 14.94
N ALA A 129 -11.54 -10.27 14.13
CA ALA A 129 -10.43 -10.80 13.35
C ALA A 129 -9.16 -10.76 14.22
N LEU A 130 -8.60 -11.92 14.55
CA LEU A 130 -7.28 -12.02 15.16
C LEU A 130 -6.25 -12.03 14.02
N SER A 131 -5.54 -10.91 13.84
CA SER A 131 -4.30 -10.89 13.06
C SER A 131 -3.16 -10.58 14.02
N THR A 132 -2.37 -11.61 14.32
CA THR A 132 -1.08 -11.43 15.00
C THR A 132 -0.08 -10.92 13.98
N TYR A 133 0.21 -9.62 14.02
CA TYR A 133 1.35 -9.02 13.32
C TYR A 133 2.65 -9.50 14.01
N LYS A 134 3.50 -10.24 13.26
CA LYS A 134 4.87 -10.58 13.67
C LYS A 134 5.82 -9.55 13.07
N ASP A 135 6.46 -8.77 13.92
CA ASP A 135 7.51 -7.81 13.55
C ASP A 135 8.74 -8.54 12.98
N PRO A 136 9.16 -8.29 11.72
CA PRO A 136 10.31 -8.95 11.11
C PRO A 136 11.67 -8.54 11.69
N ARG A 137 11.72 -7.53 12.58
CA ARG A 137 12.99 -6.97 13.10
C ARG A 137 13.46 -7.57 14.44
N GLN A 138 12.91 -8.71 14.86
CA GLN A 138 13.39 -9.46 16.03
C GLN A 138 14.01 -10.83 15.70
N SER A 139 14.57 -11.04 14.50
CA SER A 139 15.38 -12.23 14.23
C SER A 139 16.88 -11.95 14.44
N THR A 140 17.30 -11.92 15.70
CA THR A 140 18.72 -12.12 16.01
C THR A 140 18.83 -13.01 17.23
N GLN A 141 19.54 -14.12 17.04
CA GLN A 141 19.92 -15.16 18.00
C GLN A 141 18.86 -16.26 18.25
N GLN A 142 18.90 -17.29 17.40
CA GLN A 142 18.53 -18.64 17.82
C GLN A 142 19.66 -19.61 17.46
N THR A 143 20.12 -20.32 18.49
CA THR A 143 21.27 -21.21 18.52
C THR A 143 20.95 -22.58 17.88
N HIS A 144 21.99 -23.36 17.68
CA HIS A 144 22.10 -24.56 16.83
C HIS A 144 21.30 -25.80 17.27
N GLN A 145 20.11 -25.65 17.88
CA GLN A 145 19.33 -26.78 18.43
C GLN A 145 17.83 -26.88 18.04
N GLU A 146 17.25 -25.95 17.28
CA GLU A 146 15.83 -26.04 16.88
C GLU A 146 15.62 -26.46 15.41
N LYS A 147 16.25 -27.57 15.00
CA LYS A 147 16.10 -28.15 13.64
C LYS A 147 15.26 -29.43 13.57
N GLN A 148 14.40 -29.74 14.53
CA GLN A 148 13.76 -31.08 14.57
C GLN A 148 12.26 -31.18 14.84
N LYS A 149 11.45 -30.13 14.76
CA LYS A 149 9.99 -30.30 14.88
C LYS A 149 9.27 -29.41 13.89
N GLN A 150 8.68 -30.02 12.86
CA GLN A 150 7.20 -30.16 12.72
C GLN A 150 6.82 -30.25 11.23
N TRP A 151 6.90 -31.45 10.68
CA TRP A 151 6.03 -31.87 9.58
C TRP A 151 4.89 -32.67 10.22
N HIS A 152 3.63 -32.34 9.89
CA HIS A 152 2.47 -33.25 9.79
C HIS A 152 1.24 -32.43 9.37
N TYR A 153 0.78 -32.62 8.13
CA TYR A 153 -0.55 -32.19 7.70
C TYR A 153 -1.55 -33.31 7.99
N SER A 154 -2.74 -32.97 8.51
CA SER A 154 -3.88 -33.88 8.59
C SER A 154 -5.15 -33.10 8.26
N TRP A 155 -5.91 -33.60 7.30
CA TRP A 155 -7.22 -33.11 6.86
C TRP A 155 -8.32 -33.94 7.51
N GLN A 156 -9.34 -33.31 8.10
CA GLN A 156 -10.66 -33.91 8.24
C GLN A 156 -11.77 -32.87 8.08
N TYR A 157 -12.70 -33.16 7.17
CA TYR A 157 -14.03 -32.54 7.03
C TYR A 157 -15.06 -33.35 7.84
N SER A 158 -16.08 -32.69 8.38
CA SER A 158 -17.37 -33.34 8.68
C SER A 158 -18.52 -32.36 8.51
N LYS A 159 -19.66 -32.93 8.08
CA LYS A 159 -20.95 -32.33 7.73
C LYS A 159 -21.64 -31.60 8.87
#